data_AF-A0AAP2RGV5-F1
#
_entry.id   AF-A0AAP2RGV5-F1
#
_cell.length_a   1.000
_cell.length_b   1.000
_cell.length_c   1.000
_cell.angle_alpha   90.00
_cell.angle_beta   90.00
_cell.angle_gamma   90.00
#
_symmetry.space_group_name_H-M   'P 1'
#
loop_
_entity.id
_entity.type
_entity.pdbx_description
1 polymer ?
#
loop_
_entity_poly.entity_id
_entity_poly.type
_entity_poly.pdbx_seq_one_letter_code
_entity_poly.pdbx_strand_id
1 'polypeptide(L)'
;MGQRSIKGSSELAKCIRLRRNELNLTIEEAASKAGVGTKTWSRYESGESIRKDKCIGICKALNWHALPDGEDNDTSDTLNMDEYKKREIWSSYLENTFGELAAASFVIGSDILLDHLHEDMEALSSMPKGSHIGEIGASWLESLLPPQFLMRYDYDFLYVLHAAVVQLQAIAHAGNQMTAHSVMEELALYLVVEESRFLIESMEPDDDEIDYDSWDEWIFDLFDDMDLITFLYSDLYVTGNNTYHFDHWTERQFYCQ
;
A
#
# COMPACT_ATOMS: atom_id res chain seq x y z
N MET A 1 -15.23 -14.30 -28.02
CA MET A 1 -14.53 -14.98 -26.91
C MET A 1 -15.24 -14.57 -25.63
N GLY A 2 -15.74 -15.53 -24.85
CA GLY A 2 -16.62 -15.23 -23.70
C GLY A 2 -15.87 -14.42 -22.64
N GLN A 3 -16.40 -13.24 -22.28
CA GLN A 3 -15.90 -12.45 -21.17
C GLN A 3 -16.05 -13.28 -19.89
N ARG A 4 -14.92 -13.64 -19.26
CA ARG A 4 -14.93 -14.32 -17.96
C ARG A 4 -15.50 -13.33 -16.92
N SER A 5 -16.62 -13.70 -16.30
CA SER A 5 -17.28 -12.93 -15.25
C SER A 5 -17.26 -13.70 -13.94
N ILE A 6 -16.99 -13.01 -12.84
CA ILE A 6 -17.17 -13.52 -11.48
C ILE A 6 -18.66 -13.47 -11.17
N LYS A 7 -19.19 -14.56 -10.63
CA LYS A 7 -20.60 -14.66 -10.27
C LYS A 7 -20.84 -13.75 -9.06
N GLY A 8 -21.75 -12.79 -9.20
CA GLY A 8 -22.15 -11.94 -8.08
C GLY A 8 -22.89 -12.77 -7.02
N SER A 9 -22.69 -12.44 -5.75
CA SER A 9 -23.42 -12.98 -4.61
C SER A 9 -23.97 -11.87 -3.74
N SER A 10 -24.95 -12.19 -2.90
CA SER A 10 -25.52 -11.25 -1.93
C SER A 10 -24.49 -10.87 -0.88
N GLU A 11 -23.61 -11.80 -0.55
CA GLU A 11 -22.51 -11.69 0.38
C GLU A 11 -21.46 -10.71 -0.16
N LEU A 12 -20.98 -10.92 -1.39
CA LEU A 12 -20.02 -10.01 -2.04
C LEU A 12 -20.59 -8.59 -2.17
N ALA A 13 -21.88 -8.46 -2.52
CA ALA A 13 -22.56 -7.18 -2.59
C ALA A 13 -22.59 -6.44 -1.26
N LYS A 14 -22.84 -7.17 -0.16
CA LYS A 14 -22.77 -6.62 1.20
C LYS A 14 -21.35 -6.19 1.56
N CYS A 15 -20.34 -7.02 1.27
CA CYS A 15 -18.94 -6.69 1.52
C CYS A 15 -18.53 -5.41 0.78
N ILE A 16 -18.85 -5.30 -0.52
CA ILE A 16 -18.57 -4.11 -1.34
C ILE A 16 -19.20 -2.86 -0.72
N ARG A 17 -20.48 -2.97 -0.34
CA ARG A 17 -21.22 -1.86 0.25
C ARG A 17 -20.68 -1.47 1.63
N LEU A 18 -20.36 -2.44 2.49
CA LEU A 18 -19.81 -2.20 3.82
C LEU A 18 -18.46 -1.51 3.72
N ARG A 19 -17.54 -2.08 2.93
CA ARG A 19 -16.19 -1.52 2.75
C ARG A 19 -16.22 -0.10 2.19
N ARG A 20 -17.10 0.17 1.20
CA ARG A 20 -17.27 1.54 0.69
C ARG A 20 -17.67 2.52 1.80
N ASN A 21 -18.56 2.12 2.71
CA ASN A 21 -18.98 2.98 3.82
C ASN A 21 -17.88 3.15 4.88
N GLU A 22 -17.08 2.10 5.15
CA GLU A 22 -15.90 2.20 6.04
C GLU A 22 -14.88 3.22 5.52
N LEU A 23 -14.67 3.24 4.20
CA LEU A 23 -13.82 4.22 3.51
C LEU A 23 -14.48 5.60 3.36
N ASN A 24 -15.68 5.79 3.90
CA ASN A 24 -16.47 7.03 3.77
C ASN A 24 -16.68 7.50 2.32
N LEU A 25 -16.73 6.58 1.36
CA LEU A 25 -16.90 6.90 -0.06
C LEU A 25 -18.39 6.93 -0.46
N THR A 26 -18.77 7.91 -1.26
CA THR A 26 -20.05 7.90 -1.99
C THR A 26 -20.04 6.87 -3.11
N ILE A 27 -21.21 6.50 -3.64
CA ILE A 27 -21.32 5.60 -4.79
C ILE A 27 -20.64 6.23 -6.01
N GLU A 28 -20.77 7.54 -6.19
CA GLU A 28 -20.17 8.32 -7.26
C GLU A 28 -18.64 8.26 -7.21
N GLU A 29 -18.06 8.49 -6.04
CA GLU A 29 -16.61 8.46 -5.83
C GLU A 29 -16.05 7.06 -6.02
N ALA A 30 -16.69 6.03 -5.44
CA ALA A 30 -16.23 4.66 -5.57
C ALA A 30 -16.31 4.16 -7.02
N ALA A 31 -17.39 4.51 -7.73
CA ALA A 31 -17.53 4.21 -9.15
C ALA A 31 -16.45 4.90 -9.99
N SER A 32 -16.16 6.17 -9.70
CA SER A 32 -15.11 6.94 -10.36
C SER A 32 -13.75 6.30 -10.14
N LYS A 33 -13.38 5.99 -8.88
CA LYS A 33 -12.12 5.32 -8.51
C LYS A 33 -11.96 3.95 -9.18
N ALA A 34 -13.06 3.23 -9.39
CA ALA A 34 -13.03 1.92 -10.05
C ALA A 34 -13.05 1.98 -11.59
N GLY A 35 -13.13 3.17 -12.19
CA GLY A 35 -13.26 3.31 -13.64
C GLY A 35 -14.54 2.66 -14.18
N VAL A 36 -15.65 2.76 -13.44
CA VAL A 36 -16.98 2.27 -13.82
C VAL A 36 -18.05 3.35 -13.68
N GLY A 37 -19.19 3.18 -14.36
CA GLY A 37 -20.32 4.09 -14.19
C GLY A 37 -21.03 3.88 -12.84
N THR A 38 -21.65 4.93 -12.30
CA THR A 38 -22.40 4.88 -11.02
C THR A 38 -23.47 3.79 -11.00
N LYS A 39 -24.22 3.64 -12.09
CA LYS A 39 -25.20 2.56 -12.27
C LYS A 39 -24.56 1.17 -12.27
N THR A 40 -23.34 1.05 -12.78
CA THR A 40 -22.59 -0.21 -12.78
C THR A 40 -22.15 -0.56 -11.36
N TRP A 41 -21.68 0.42 -10.59
CA TRP A 41 -21.36 0.24 -9.18
C TRP A 41 -22.58 -0.18 -8.35
N SER A 42 -23.72 0.51 -8.51
CA SER A 42 -24.96 0.15 -7.80
C SER A 42 -25.42 -1.28 -8.09
N ARG A 43 -25.12 -1.81 -9.29
CA ARG A 43 -25.41 -3.22 -9.63
C ARG A 43 -24.49 -4.19 -8.89
N TYR A 44 -23.22 -3.84 -8.69
CA TYR A 44 -22.30 -4.64 -7.88
C TYR A 44 -22.77 -4.72 -6.41
N GLU A 45 -23.20 -3.59 -5.84
CA GLU A 45 -23.83 -3.55 -4.51
C GLU A 45 -25.21 -4.22 -4.42
N SER A 46 -25.77 -4.63 -5.56
CA SER A 46 -27.02 -5.39 -5.65
C SER A 46 -26.81 -6.87 -5.96
N GLY A 47 -25.55 -7.33 -6.05
CA GLY A 47 -25.20 -8.74 -6.28
C GLY A 47 -25.17 -9.17 -7.75
N GLU A 48 -25.08 -8.23 -8.70
CA GLU A 48 -24.84 -8.59 -10.10
C GLU A 48 -23.40 -9.09 -10.34
N SER A 49 -23.24 -9.88 -11.40
CA SER A 49 -21.93 -10.40 -11.82
C SER A 49 -20.94 -9.30 -12.19
N ILE A 50 -19.71 -9.45 -11.72
CA ILE A 50 -18.60 -8.54 -12.00
C ILE A 50 -17.77 -9.13 -13.14
N ARG A 51 -17.43 -8.32 -14.15
CA ARG A 51 -16.52 -8.78 -15.21
C ARG A 51 -15.08 -8.76 -14.70
N LYS A 52 -14.26 -9.72 -15.14
CA LYS A 52 -12.88 -9.85 -14.64
C LYS A 52 -12.01 -8.61 -14.88
N ASP A 53 -12.21 -7.91 -16.00
CA ASP A 53 -11.53 -6.64 -16.31
C ASP A 53 -11.90 -5.49 -15.35
N LYS A 54 -12.98 -5.61 -14.59
CA LYS A 54 -13.46 -4.61 -13.64
C LYS A 54 -13.14 -4.94 -12.18
N CYS A 55 -12.64 -6.15 -11.91
CA CYS A 55 -12.28 -6.56 -10.56
C CYS A 55 -11.15 -5.70 -10.02
N ILE A 56 -10.11 -5.45 -10.82
CA ILE A 56 -8.97 -4.61 -10.43
C ILE A 56 -9.44 -3.22 -10.02
N GLY A 57 -10.31 -2.58 -10.81
CA GLY A 57 -10.84 -1.26 -10.45
C GLY A 57 -11.65 -1.26 -9.15
N ILE A 58 -12.46 -2.30 -8.92
CA ILE A 58 -13.24 -2.42 -7.68
C ILE A 58 -12.32 -2.67 -6.48
N CYS A 59 -11.34 -3.55 -6.63
CA CYS A 59 -10.29 -3.82 -5.66
C CYS A 59 -9.54 -2.53 -5.29
N LYS A 60 -9.06 -1.78 -6.30
CA LYS A 60 -8.45 -0.44 -6.14
C LYS A 60 -9.35 0.54 -5.40
N ALA A 61 -10.63 0.63 -5.78
CA ALA A 61 -11.57 1.57 -5.16
C ALA A 61 -11.93 1.22 -3.70
N LEU A 62 -11.77 -0.04 -3.30
CA LEU A 62 -12.11 -0.55 -1.97
C LEU A 62 -10.89 -0.86 -1.09
N ASN A 63 -9.69 -0.57 -1.57
CA ASN A 63 -8.43 -0.98 -0.96
C ASN A 63 -8.44 -2.48 -0.61
N TRP A 64 -8.80 -3.30 -1.60
CA TRP A 64 -8.76 -4.76 -1.52
C TRP A 64 -7.70 -5.30 -2.47
N HIS A 65 -6.92 -6.26 -2.01
CA HIS A 65 -5.96 -7.00 -2.85
C HIS A 65 -6.66 -7.97 -3.81
N ALA A 66 -7.79 -8.54 -3.38
CA ALA A 66 -8.64 -9.42 -4.18
C ALA A 66 -10.11 -9.27 -3.76
N LEU A 67 -11.04 -9.72 -4.60
CA LEU A 67 -12.45 -9.77 -4.20
C LEU A 67 -12.64 -10.89 -3.17
N PRO A 68 -13.43 -10.66 -2.11
CA PRO A 68 -13.77 -11.73 -1.17
C PRO A 68 -14.64 -12.77 -1.90
N ASP A 69 -14.10 -13.98 -2.07
CA ASP A 69 -14.82 -15.07 -2.73
C ASP A 69 -15.90 -15.63 -1.80
N GLY A 70 -17.13 -15.77 -2.33
CA GLY A 70 -18.31 -16.22 -1.61
C GLY A 70 -18.47 -17.74 -1.49
N GLU A 71 -17.40 -18.52 -1.66
CA GLU A 71 -17.35 -19.95 -1.38
C GLU A 71 -16.20 -20.20 -0.41
N ASP A 72 -16.52 -20.64 0.82
CA ASP A 72 -15.62 -21.18 1.87
C ASP A 72 -14.11 -20.96 1.61
N ASN A 73 -13.61 -19.75 1.88
CA ASN A 73 -12.27 -19.68 2.44
C ASN A 73 -12.43 -19.80 3.96
N ASP A 74 -12.60 -21.04 4.40
CA ASP A 74 -12.08 -21.54 5.67
C ASP A 74 -10.53 -21.60 5.60
N THR A 75 -9.92 -20.59 4.99
CA THR A 75 -8.55 -20.21 5.27
C THR A 75 -8.70 -19.13 6.32
N SER A 76 -8.77 -19.56 7.57
CA SER A 76 -8.01 -18.84 8.59
C SER A 76 -6.59 -18.75 8.00
N ASP A 77 -6.31 -17.66 7.26
CA ASP A 77 -5.01 -17.35 6.66
C ASP A 77 -4.10 -16.95 7.82
N THR A 78 -3.91 -17.92 8.70
CA THR A 78 -2.90 -17.95 9.75
C THR A 78 -1.59 -17.62 9.07
N LEU A 79 -0.96 -16.55 9.53
CA LEU A 79 0.29 -16.05 8.98
C LEU A 79 1.33 -17.16 9.18
N ASN A 80 1.60 -17.94 8.13
CA ASN A 80 2.64 -18.95 8.20
C ASN A 80 3.99 -18.22 8.19
N MET A 81 4.41 -17.79 9.37
CA MET A 81 5.60 -16.96 9.53
C MET A 81 6.86 -17.68 9.07
N ASP A 82 6.87 -19.01 9.18
CA ASP A 82 7.93 -19.85 8.62
C ASP A 82 8.04 -19.75 7.09
N GLU A 83 6.98 -19.40 6.37
CA GLU A 83 7.06 -19.13 4.94
C GLU A 83 7.79 -17.81 4.65
N TYR A 84 7.43 -16.75 5.38
CA TYR A 84 8.03 -15.42 5.21
C TYR A 84 9.49 -15.40 5.66
N LYS A 85 9.84 -16.10 6.75
CA LYS A 85 11.23 -16.27 7.21
C LYS A 85 12.16 -16.93 6.19
N LYS A 86 11.60 -17.72 5.26
CA LYS A 86 12.38 -18.35 4.18
C LYS A 86 12.61 -17.42 2.98
N ARG A 87 11.94 -16.26 2.92
CA ARG A 87 12.11 -15.31 1.83
C ARG A 87 13.50 -14.68 1.90
N GLU A 88 14.15 -14.52 0.74
CA GLU A 88 15.49 -13.96 0.66
C GLU A 88 15.58 -12.52 1.19
N ILE A 89 14.47 -11.80 1.19
CA ILE A 89 14.35 -10.41 1.67
C ILE A 89 13.99 -10.31 3.16
N TRP A 90 13.93 -11.44 3.88
CA TRP A 90 13.71 -11.43 5.33
C TRP A 90 14.85 -10.69 6.04
N SER A 91 14.51 -9.65 6.79
CA SER A 91 15.50 -8.87 7.54
C SER A 91 15.69 -9.43 8.94
N SER A 92 16.78 -10.16 9.15
CA SER A 92 17.18 -10.57 10.51
C SER A 92 17.46 -9.37 11.43
N TYR A 93 17.83 -8.21 10.88
CA TYR A 93 17.98 -6.99 11.67
C TYR A 93 16.65 -6.52 12.24
N LEU A 94 15.60 -6.44 11.41
CA LEU A 94 14.27 -6.00 11.86
C LEU A 94 13.70 -7.00 12.87
N GLU A 95 13.83 -8.31 12.61
CA GLU A 95 13.37 -9.35 13.54
C GLU A 95 14.00 -9.21 14.93
N ASN A 96 15.33 -9.05 14.98
CA ASN A 96 16.05 -8.97 16.25
C ASN A 96 15.85 -7.64 16.99
N THR A 97 15.50 -6.58 16.28
CA THR A 97 15.41 -5.21 16.85
C THR A 97 13.97 -4.84 17.22
N PHE A 98 13.02 -5.18 16.37
CA PHE A 98 11.62 -4.76 16.46
C PHE A 98 10.63 -5.92 16.50
N GLY A 99 11.12 -7.16 16.39
CA GLY A 99 10.30 -8.36 16.47
C GLY A 99 9.87 -8.93 15.12
N GLU A 100 9.22 -10.09 15.21
CA GLU A 100 8.90 -10.94 14.07
C GLU A 100 7.86 -10.29 13.14
N LEU A 101 6.84 -9.62 13.68
CA LEU A 101 5.85 -8.89 12.88
C LEU A 101 6.45 -7.73 12.08
N ALA A 102 7.47 -7.03 12.60
CA ALA A 102 8.14 -5.96 11.87
C ALA A 102 8.88 -6.49 10.63
N ALA A 103 9.62 -7.61 10.79
CA ALA A 103 10.29 -8.26 9.67
C ALA A 103 9.29 -8.79 8.63
N ALA A 104 8.16 -9.36 9.07
CA ALA A 104 7.13 -9.84 8.16
C ALA A 104 6.39 -8.73 7.44
N SER A 105 6.04 -7.66 8.15
CA SER A 105 5.50 -6.42 7.58
C SER A 105 6.40 -5.91 6.47
N PHE A 106 7.71 -5.88 6.70
CA PHE A 106 8.66 -5.46 5.68
C PHE A 106 8.63 -6.35 4.42
N VAL A 107 8.63 -7.67 4.59
CA VAL A 107 8.57 -8.62 3.46
C VAL A 107 7.26 -8.47 2.69
N ILE A 108 6.13 -8.53 3.38
CA ILE A 108 4.79 -8.45 2.79
C ILE A 108 4.59 -7.12 2.08
N GLY A 109 4.83 -6.03 2.80
CA GLY A 109 4.57 -4.68 2.34
C GLY A 109 5.49 -4.26 1.18
N SER A 110 6.77 -4.67 1.20
CA SER A 110 7.69 -4.33 0.11
C SER A 110 7.35 -5.05 -1.19
N ASP A 111 6.93 -6.31 -1.14
CA ASP A 111 6.47 -7.04 -2.33
C ASP A 111 5.21 -6.39 -2.93
N ILE A 112 4.21 -6.08 -2.09
CA ILE A 112 2.96 -5.43 -2.53
C ILE A 112 3.24 -4.03 -3.10
N LEU A 113 4.05 -3.24 -2.40
CA LEU A 113 4.40 -1.88 -2.82
C LEU A 113 5.10 -1.88 -4.19
N LEU A 114 5.99 -2.83 -4.46
CA LEU A 114 6.66 -2.96 -5.75
C LEU A 114 5.67 -3.30 -6.88
N ASP A 115 4.70 -4.17 -6.63
CA ASP A 115 3.64 -4.48 -7.60
C ASP A 115 2.77 -3.24 -7.88
N HIS A 116 2.35 -2.51 -6.84
CA HIS A 116 1.57 -1.28 -6.99
C HIS A 116 2.33 -0.17 -7.73
N LEU A 117 3.62 0.01 -7.42
CA LEU A 117 4.51 0.91 -8.15
C LEU A 117 4.60 0.53 -9.62
N HIS A 118 4.79 -0.76 -9.92
CA HIS A 118 4.89 -1.25 -11.28
C HIS A 118 3.61 -0.96 -12.09
N GLU A 119 2.43 -1.23 -11.52
CA GLU A 119 1.15 -0.98 -12.18
C GLU A 119 0.91 0.51 -12.46
N ASP A 120 1.16 1.38 -11.47
CA ASP A 120 0.95 2.82 -11.64
C ASP A 120 1.98 3.42 -12.63
N MET A 121 3.22 2.91 -12.63
CA MET A 121 4.23 3.25 -13.63
C MET A 121 3.84 2.77 -15.04
N GLU A 122 3.30 1.55 -15.19
CA GLU A 122 2.81 1.04 -16.48
C GLU A 122 1.70 1.94 -17.01
N ALA A 123 0.74 2.34 -16.16
CA ALA A 123 -0.32 3.27 -16.53
C ALA A 123 0.24 4.61 -17.03
N LEU A 124 1.15 5.23 -16.26
CA LEU A 124 1.79 6.49 -16.62
C LEU A 124 2.64 6.40 -17.89
N SER A 125 3.26 5.25 -18.18
CA SER A 125 4.08 5.05 -19.38
C SER A 125 3.30 5.24 -20.68
N SER A 126 1.97 5.08 -20.63
CA SER A 126 1.06 5.27 -21.76
C SER A 126 0.55 6.72 -21.91
N MET A 127 0.90 7.61 -20.98
CA MET A 127 0.43 9.00 -20.90
C MET A 127 1.47 10.00 -21.42
N PRO A 128 1.08 11.25 -21.73
CA PRO A 128 2.04 12.29 -22.11
C PRO A 128 3.05 12.58 -21.00
N LYS A 129 4.26 13.01 -21.39
CA LYS A 129 5.25 13.49 -20.43
C LYS A 129 4.68 14.64 -19.59
N GLY A 130 4.88 14.56 -18.27
CA GLY A 130 4.35 15.51 -17.30
C GLY A 130 3.04 15.07 -16.64
N SER A 131 2.51 13.90 -17.04
CA SER A 131 1.40 13.29 -16.31
C SER A 131 1.82 12.71 -14.96
N HIS A 132 0.87 12.68 -14.03
CA HIS A 132 1.06 12.23 -12.66
C HIS A 132 -0.04 11.25 -12.22
N ILE A 133 0.16 10.55 -11.11
CA ILE A 133 -0.76 9.47 -10.68
C ILE A 133 -2.22 9.94 -10.54
N GLY A 134 -2.46 11.18 -10.09
CA GLY A 134 -3.82 11.73 -10.00
C GLY A 134 -4.56 11.89 -11.34
N GLU A 135 -3.92 11.64 -12.49
CA GLU A 135 -4.57 11.60 -13.80
C GLU A 135 -4.84 10.18 -14.31
N ILE A 136 -4.33 9.15 -13.63
CA ILE A 136 -4.57 7.75 -14.02
C ILE A 136 -5.95 7.32 -13.52
N GLY A 137 -6.60 6.42 -14.27
CA GLY A 137 -8.00 6.07 -13.99
C GLY A 137 -8.22 5.37 -12.64
N ALA A 138 -7.22 4.64 -12.14
CA ALA A 138 -7.24 3.97 -10.85
C ALA A 138 -5.80 3.73 -10.38
N SER A 139 -5.33 4.52 -9.42
CA SER A 139 -4.02 4.40 -8.77
C SER A 139 -4.13 3.61 -7.47
N TRP A 140 -3.12 2.79 -7.19
CA TRP A 140 -2.96 2.18 -5.86
C TRP A 140 -2.33 3.16 -4.86
N LEU A 141 -1.40 3.99 -5.32
CA LEU A 141 -0.58 4.83 -4.46
C LEU A 141 -1.17 6.22 -4.18
N GLU A 142 -2.12 6.70 -4.99
CA GLU A 142 -2.68 8.05 -4.88
C GLU A 142 -3.21 8.35 -3.49
N SER A 143 -3.90 7.40 -2.86
CA SER A 143 -4.45 7.58 -1.50
C SER A 143 -3.44 7.37 -0.37
N LEU A 144 -2.30 6.73 -0.65
CA LEU A 144 -1.26 6.45 0.34
C LEU A 144 -0.21 7.55 0.40
N LEU A 145 0.03 8.22 -0.74
CA LEU A 145 1.01 9.29 -0.85
C LEU A 145 0.50 10.61 -0.27
N PRO A 146 1.41 11.48 0.24
CA PRO A 146 1.03 12.77 0.81
C PRO A 146 0.24 13.65 -0.19
N PRO A 147 -0.93 14.18 0.17
CA PRO A 147 -1.80 14.86 -0.80
C PRO A 147 -1.21 16.18 -1.34
N GLN A 148 -0.36 16.87 -0.55
CA GLN A 148 0.18 18.17 -0.92
C GLN A 148 0.95 18.16 -2.26
N PHE A 149 1.63 17.05 -2.56
CA PHE A 149 2.51 16.94 -3.73
C PHE A 149 1.93 16.08 -4.86
N LEU A 150 0.61 15.86 -4.89
CA LEU A 150 -0.07 14.99 -5.86
C LEU A 150 0.41 15.19 -7.31
N MET A 151 0.57 16.44 -7.74
CA MET A 151 0.97 16.78 -9.12
C MET A 151 2.45 16.51 -9.42
N ARG A 152 3.25 16.14 -8.41
CA ARG A 152 4.68 15.81 -8.53
C ARG A 152 4.92 14.30 -8.60
N TYR A 153 3.89 13.48 -8.39
CA TYR A 153 3.99 12.03 -8.46
C TYR A 153 3.89 11.55 -9.90
N ASP A 154 4.94 11.84 -10.67
CA ASP A 154 5.11 11.41 -12.05
C ASP A 154 5.88 10.08 -12.14
N TYR A 155 6.14 9.63 -13.37
CA TYR A 155 6.87 8.39 -13.62
C TYR A 155 8.27 8.40 -12.99
N ASP A 156 8.97 9.54 -13.05
CA ASP A 156 10.33 9.65 -12.51
C ASP A 156 10.31 9.55 -10.98
N PHE A 157 9.34 10.18 -10.32
CA PHE A 157 9.12 10.02 -8.89
C PHE A 157 8.86 8.56 -8.51
N LEU A 158 7.93 7.87 -9.17
CA LEU A 158 7.63 6.46 -8.87
C LEU A 158 8.85 5.56 -9.11
N TYR A 159 9.65 5.84 -10.14
CA TYR A 159 10.88 5.10 -10.39
C TYR A 159 11.92 5.28 -9.26
N VAL A 160 12.05 6.49 -8.72
CA VAL A 160 12.94 6.75 -7.58
C VAL A 160 12.44 6.03 -6.32
N LEU A 161 11.13 6.06 -6.05
CA LEU A 161 10.53 5.35 -4.93
C LEU A 161 10.73 3.82 -5.08
N HIS A 162 10.51 3.27 -6.27
CA HIS A 162 10.81 1.87 -6.59
C HIS A 162 12.29 1.53 -6.32
N ALA A 163 13.23 2.38 -6.76
CA ALA A 163 14.64 2.17 -6.51
C ALA A 163 14.98 2.16 -5.01
N ALA A 164 14.33 3.02 -4.21
CA ALA A 164 14.49 3.05 -2.75
C ALA A 164 14.01 1.74 -2.11
N VAL A 165 12.84 1.22 -2.50
CA VAL A 165 12.30 -0.06 -1.98
C VAL A 165 13.22 -1.23 -2.35
N VAL A 166 13.68 -1.31 -3.60
CA VAL A 166 14.64 -2.34 -4.03
C VAL A 166 15.96 -2.27 -3.26
N GLN A 167 16.43 -1.05 -2.96
CA GLN A 167 17.64 -0.88 -2.14
C GLN A 167 17.43 -1.35 -0.69
N LEU A 168 16.27 -1.07 -0.10
CA LEU A 168 15.91 -1.56 1.24
C LEU A 168 15.83 -3.10 1.27
N GLN A 169 15.25 -3.73 0.24
CA GLN A 169 15.25 -5.19 0.10
C GLN A 169 16.68 -5.76 0.00
N ALA A 170 17.57 -5.09 -0.73
CA ALA A 170 18.97 -5.50 -0.83
C ALA A 170 19.73 -5.37 0.51
N ILE A 171 19.43 -4.34 1.31
CA ILE A 171 19.97 -4.15 2.67
C ILE A 171 19.49 -5.29 3.57
N ALA A 172 18.18 -5.59 3.55
CA ALA A 172 17.58 -6.68 4.30
C ALA A 172 18.20 -8.04 3.93
N HIS A 173 18.31 -8.34 2.64
CA HIS A 173 18.92 -9.56 2.13
C HIS A 173 20.38 -9.73 2.59
N ALA A 174 21.15 -8.64 2.64
CA ALA A 174 22.52 -8.65 3.13
C ALA A 174 22.62 -8.81 4.66
N GLY A 175 21.49 -8.77 5.39
CA GLY A 175 21.45 -8.80 6.86
C GLY A 175 22.01 -7.54 7.50
N ASN A 176 22.07 -6.43 6.75
CA ASN A 176 22.62 -5.17 7.23
C ASN A 176 21.60 -4.40 8.08
N GLN A 177 22.11 -3.51 8.93
CA GLN A 177 21.29 -2.54 9.64
C GLN A 177 20.49 -1.70 8.65
N MET A 178 19.19 -1.58 8.91
CA MET A 178 18.29 -0.73 8.14
C MET A 178 18.26 0.67 8.77
N THR A 179 18.48 1.70 7.96
CA THR A 179 18.48 3.10 8.38
C THR A 179 17.99 3.95 7.20
N ALA A 180 17.04 4.84 7.46
CA ALA A 180 16.57 5.80 6.48
C ALA A 180 17.44 7.06 6.53
N HIS A 181 18.01 7.44 5.40
CA HIS A 181 18.91 8.58 5.25
C HIS A 181 18.26 9.76 4.53
N SER A 182 17.05 9.60 4.01
CA SER A 182 16.31 10.63 3.28
C SER A 182 14.81 10.44 3.48
N VAL A 183 14.02 11.49 3.22
CA VAL A 183 12.55 11.42 3.30
C VAL A 183 12.00 10.39 2.32
N MET A 184 12.66 10.17 1.17
CA MET A 184 12.28 9.11 0.22
C MET A 184 12.40 7.72 0.86
N GLU A 185 13.45 7.47 1.65
CA GLU A 185 13.65 6.18 2.33
C GLU A 185 12.67 6.00 3.50
N GLU A 186 12.38 7.06 4.28
CA GLU A 186 11.33 7.03 5.32
C GLU A 186 9.94 6.78 4.71
N LEU A 187 9.60 7.50 3.64
CA LEU A 187 8.34 7.33 2.93
C LEU A 187 8.20 5.92 2.36
N ALA A 188 9.28 5.35 1.79
CA ALA A 188 9.26 3.97 1.31
C ALA A 188 8.94 2.98 2.44
N LEU A 189 9.60 3.11 3.61
CA LEU A 189 9.35 2.25 4.76
C LEU A 189 7.93 2.43 5.34
N TYR A 190 7.44 3.67 5.40
CA TYR A 190 6.07 3.95 5.81
C TYR A 190 5.04 3.29 4.89
N LEU A 191 5.22 3.43 3.58
CA LEU A 191 4.34 2.78 2.59
C LEU A 191 4.40 1.26 2.68
N VAL A 192 5.57 0.68 2.95
CA VAL A 192 5.70 -0.77 3.21
C VAL A 192 4.81 -1.19 4.38
N VAL A 193 4.83 -0.44 5.49
CA VAL A 193 3.95 -0.74 6.63
C VAL A 193 2.48 -0.62 6.24
N GLU A 194 2.08 0.47 5.60
CA GLU A 194 0.69 0.69 5.18
C GLU A 194 0.18 -0.39 4.22
N GLU A 195 0.99 -0.85 3.27
CA GLU A 195 0.62 -1.93 2.35
C GLU A 195 0.49 -3.29 3.06
N SER A 196 1.34 -3.54 4.06
CA SER A 196 1.27 -4.77 4.86
C SER A 196 0.06 -4.82 5.81
N ARG A 197 -0.49 -3.65 6.17
CA ARG A 197 -1.51 -3.49 7.20
C ARG A 197 -2.75 -4.33 6.94
N PHE A 198 -3.26 -4.34 5.71
CA PHE A 198 -4.44 -5.11 5.35
C PHE A 198 -4.27 -6.60 5.64
N LEU A 199 -3.12 -7.18 5.28
CA LEU A 199 -2.87 -8.60 5.51
C LEU A 199 -2.68 -8.86 7.00
N ILE A 200 -1.84 -8.08 7.69
CA ILE A 200 -1.53 -8.29 9.11
C ILE A 200 -2.78 -8.12 10.00
N GLU A 201 -3.61 -7.10 9.76
CA GLU A 201 -4.84 -6.85 10.54
C GLU A 201 -5.96 -7.86 10.22
N SER A 202 -5.93 -8.50 9.05
CA SER A 202 -6.92 -9.52 8.67
C SER A 202 -6.66 -10.90 9.28
N MET A 203 -5.51 -11.07 9.94
CA MET A 203 -5.08 -12.35 10.48
C MET A 203 -5.69 -12.59 11.85
N GLU A 204 -6.06 -13.84 12.11
CA GLU A 204 -6.40 -14.27 13.47
C GLU A 204 -5.10 -14.46 14.27
N PRO A 205 -5.02 -13.92 15.50
CA PRO A 205 -3.86 -14.16 16.34
C PRO A 205 -3.78 -15.66 16.67
N ASP A 206 -2.74 -16.32 16.14
CA ASP A 206 -2.44 -17.72 16.47
C ASP A 206 -1.83 -17.88 17.87
N ASP A 207 -1.26 -16.79 18.40
CA ASP A 207 -0.49 -16.77 19.63
C ASP A 207 -0.83 -15.53 20.46
N ASP A 208 -1.23 -15.75 21.71
CA ASP A 208 -1.52 -14.69 22.69
C ASP A 208 -0.27 -13.89 23.08
N GLU A 209 0.94 -14.32 22.69
CA GLU A 209 2.22 -13.63 22.95
C GLU A 209 2.60 -12.58 21.90
N ILE A 210 1.95 -12.55 20.73
CA ILE A 210 2.26 -11.57 19.67
C ILE A 210 1.43 -10.30 19.87
N ASP A 211 2.10 -9.16 19.99
CA ASP A 211 1.46 -7.85 20.12
C ASP A 211 0.99 -7.34 18.75
N TYR A 212 -0.30 -7.51 18.46
CA TYR A 212 -0.96 -7.03 17.25
C TYR A 212 -1.51 -5.60 17.39
N ASP A 213 -1.44 -4.98 18.57
CA ASP A 213 -2.02 -3.65 18.79
C ASP A 213 -1.05 -2.51 18.43
N SER A 214 0.27 -2.79 18.40
CA SER A 214 1.31 -1.79 18.10
C SER A 214 2.40 -2.29 17.15
N TRP A 215 2.10 -3.31 16.33
CA TRP A 215 3.12 -3.92 15.46
C TRP A 215 3.65 -2.96 14.39
N ASP A 216 2.91 -1.92 14.04
CA ASP A 216 3.24 -0.94 13.00
C ASP A 216 4.11 0.22 13.51
N GLU A 217 4.37 0.30 14.82
CA GLU A 217 5.18 1.37 15.42
C GLU A 217 6.69 1.25 15.13
N TRP A 218 7.15 0.09 14.66
CA TRP A 218 8.59 -0.18 14.42
C TRP A 218 9.27 0.81 13.47
N ILE A 219 8.52 1.40 12.53
CA ILE A 219 9.07 2.42 11.63
C ILE A 219 9.42 3.70 12.36
N PHE A 220 8.62 4.10 13.36
CA PHE A 220 8.86 5.31 14.14
C PHE A 220 9.99 5.10 15.15
N ASP A 221 10.09 3.89 15.71
CA ASP A 221 11.27 3.49 16.48
C ASP A 221 12.54 3.47 15.62
N LEU A 222 12.44 3.11 14.33
CA LEU A 222 13.55 3.15 13.39
C LEU A 222 13.94 4.59 13.01
N PHE A 223 12.96 5.48 12.84
CA PHE A 223 13.20 6.89 12.52
C PHE A 223 13.68 7.71 13.73
N ASP A 224 13.36 7.28 14.95
CA ASP A 224 13.56 8.03 16.21
C ASP A 224 12.76 9.35 16.27
N ASP A 225 11.69 9.45 15.47
CA ASP A 225 10.76 10.58 15.43
C ASP A 225 9.41 10.22 14.78
N MET A 226 8.53 11.22 14.71
CA MET A 226 7.23 11.16 14.01
C MET A 226 7.13 12.26 12.94
N ASP A 227 8.27 12.75 12.45
CA ASP A 227 8.33 13.95 11.61
C ASP A 227 7.68 13.69 10.25
N LEU A 228 7.85 12.49 9.69
CA LEU A 228 7.15 12.06 8.46
C LEU A 228 5.64 12.29 8.54
N ILE A 229 4.99 11.81 9.61
CA ILE A 229 3.54 11.96 9.81
C ILE A 229 3.18 13.41 10.08
N THR A 230 3.97 14.07 10.93
CA THR A 230 3.74 15.47 11.32
C THR A 230 3.77 16.39 10.10
N PHE A 231 4.76 16.24 9.23
CA PHE A 231 4.94 17.13 8.09
C PHE A 231 4.15 16.71 6.86
N LEU A 232 4.01 15.42 6.58
CA LEU A 232 3.40 14.96 5.32
C LEU A 232 1.91 14.60 5.42
N TYR A 233 1.42 14.26 6.62
CA TYR A 233 0.07 13.72 6.81
C TYR A 233 -0.81 14.50 7.79
N SER A 234 -0.30 15.51 8.50
CA SER A 234 -1.05 16.25 9.54
C SER A 234 -1.70 17.57 9.08
N ASP A 235 -2.10 17.67 7.81
CA ASP A 235 -2.70 18.87 7.19
C ASP A 235 -1.84 20.16 7.28
N LEU A 236 -0.56 20.04 7.63
CA LEU A 236 0.39 21.15 7.64
C LEU A 236 0.90 21.41 6.22
N TYR A 237 0.87 22.67 5.79
CA TYR A 237 1.47 23.04 4.52
C TYR A 237 3.00 23.14 4.65
N VAL A 238 3.71 22.22 4.01
CA VAL A 238 5.17 22.17 4.01
C VAL A 238 5.72 23.16 3.00
N THR A 239 6.52 24.13 3.46
CA THR A 239 7.14 25.14 2.58
C THR A 239 8.51 24.69 2.08
N GLY A 240 9.00 25.26 0.98
CA GLY A 240 10.26 24.88 0.33
C GLY A 240 11.55 25.02 1.13
N ASN A 241 11.51 25.55 2.35
CA ASN A 241 12.68 25.58 3.24
C ASN A 241 12.70 24.41 4.24
N ASN A 242 11.63 23.61 4.29
CA ASN A 242 11.49 22.49 5.21
C ASN A 242 12.06 21.22 4.56
N THR A 243 12.84 20.45 5.32
CA THR A 243 13.42 19.16 4.95
C THR A 243 12.42 18.17 4.32
N TYR A 244 11.17 18.17 4.76
CA TYR A 244 10.09 17.34 4.23
C TYR A 244 9.39 17.92 3.00
N HIS A 245 9.84 19.06 2.46
CA HIS A 245 9.36 19.52 1.17
C HIS A 245 9.83 18.59 0.06
N PHE A 246 8.96 18.30 -0.91
CA PHE A 246 9.22 17.34 -2.00
C PHE A 246 10.58 17.50 -2.69
N ASP A 247 11.03 18.74 -2.87
CA ASP A 247 12.29 19.03 -3.55
C ASP A 247 13.54 18.46 -2.83
N HIS A 248 13.41 18.12 -1.54
CA HIS A 248 14.49 17.57 -0.71
C HIS A 248 14.38 16.07 -0.47
N TRP A 249 13.36 15.38 -1.01
CA TRP A 249 13.07 14.00 -0.60
C TRP A 249 14.17 13.01 -0.95
N THR A 250 14.93 13.26 -2.01
CA THR A 250 16.05 12.41 -2.44
C THR A 250 17.39 12.80 -1.81
N GLU A 251 17.43 13.89 -1.05
CA GLU A 251 18.65 14.36 -0.40
C GLU A 251 18.95 13.47 0.81
N ARG A 252 20.17 12.94 0.86
CA ARG A 252 20.66 12.23 2.06
C ARG A 252 20.98 13.26 3.13
N GLN A 253 20.10 13.37 4.12
CA GLN A 253 20.16 14.39 5.17
C GLN A 253 19.96 13.81 6.59
N PHE A 254 19.51 12.56 6.70
CA PHE A 254 19.34 11.86 7.97
C PHE A 254 20.50 10.89 8.21
N TYR A 255 20.94 10.79 9.47
CA TYR A 255 21.94 9.83 9.93
C TYR A 255 23.22 9.74 9.04
N CYS A 256 23.63 10.87 8.46
CA CYS A 256 24.80 10.98 7.59
C CYS A 256 26.05 11.21 8.45
N GLN A 257 26.67 10.13 8.95
CA GLN A 257 28.00 10.15 9.57
C GLN A 257 29.11 9.84 8.56
#